data_AF-A0A4Q0Q3W3-F1
#
_entry.id   AF-A0A4Q0Q3W3-F1
#
_cell.length_a   1.000
_cell.length_b   1.000
_cell.length_c   1.000
_cell.angle_alpha   90.00
_cell.angle_beta   90.00
_cell.angle_gamma   90.00
#
_symmetry.space_group_name_H-M   'P 1'
#
loop_
_entity.id
_entity.type
_entity.pdbx_description
1 polymer ?
#
loop_
_entity_poly.entity_id
_entity_poly.type
_entity_poly.pdbx_seq_one_letter_code
_entity_poly.pdbx_strand_id
1 'polypeptide(L)' 'MQAIGKRLVSSEQVAFVEPFDSASNPEFRPEKEFKGRVILLDRDILLTEQTPSEFAAEISSCFSRVTM' A
#
# COMPACT_ATOMS: atom_id res chain seq x y z
N MET A 1 -17.48 2.41 6.91
CA MET A 1 -16.48 1.85 7.85
C MET A 1 -15.56 0.94 7.05
N GLN A 2 -14.39 1.42 6.63
CA GLN A 2 -13.33 0.55 6.10
C GLN A 2 -12.54 0.04 7.31
N ALA A 3 -12.47 -1.28 7.49
CA ALA A 3 -11.70 -1.89 8.57
C ALA A 3 -10.23 -1.94 8.15
N ILE A 4 -9.35 -1.35 8.97
CA ILE A 4 -7.89 -1.39 8.76
C ILE A 4 -7.42 -2.81 9.08
N GLY A 5 -7.10 -3.57 8.04
CA GLY A 5 -6.64 -4.96 8.12
C GLY A 5 -5.37 -5.18 7.31
N LYS A 6 -4.51 -6.10 7.76
CA LYS A 6 -3.33 -6.51 6.98
C LYS A 6 -3.75 -7.58 5.97
N ARG A 7 -3.55 -7.31 4.68
CA ARG A 7 -3.82 -8.22 3.56
C ARG A 7 -2.48 -8.70 2.97
N LEU A 8 -2.37 -9.99 2.72
CA LEU A 8 -1.31 -10.54 1.87
C LEU A 8 -1.77 -10.44 0.42
N VAL A 9 -0.92 -9.89 -0.44
CA VAL A 9 -1.22 -9.76 -1.86
C VAL A 9 -0.08 -10.38 -2.66
N SER A 10 -0.44 -11.13 -3.71
CA SER A 10 0.54 -11.66 -4.66
C SER A 10 1.19 -10.51 -5.42
N SER A 11 2.51 -10.59 -5.61
CA SER A 11 3.23 -9.59 -6.41
C SER A 11 2.68 -9.47 -7.84
N GLU A 12 2.16 -10.57 -8.41
CA GLU A 12 1.53 -10.58 -9.73
C GLU A 12 0.25 -9.76 -9.81
N GLN A 13 -0.36 -9.44 -8.68
CA GLN A 13 -1.56 -8.60 -8.61
C GLN A 13 -1.23 -7.12 -8.46
N VAL A 14 0.04 -6.76 -8.20
CA VAL A 14 0.47 -5.38 -8.06
C VAL A 14 0.72 -4.78 -9.43
N ALA A 15 -0.06 -3.75 -9.78
CA ALA A 15 0.10 -3.01 -11.02
C ALA A 15 1.25 -2.00 -10.93
N PHE A 16 1.23 -1.15 -9.90
CA PHE A 16 2.31 -0.21 -9.58
C PHE A 16 2.21 0.30 -8.14
N VAL A 17 3.26 0.98 -7.68
CA VAL A 17 3.35 1.56 -6.33
C VAL A 17 3.79 3.01 -6.44
N GLU A 18 3.09 3.91 -5.75
CA GLU A 18 3.38 5.35 -5.73
C GLU A 18 3.52 5.87 -4.30
N PRO A 19 4.18 7.02 -4.08
CA PRO A 19 4.21 7.67 -2.77
C PRO A 19 2.80 8.05 -2.29
N PHE A 20 2.56 7.90 -0.99
CA PHE A 20 1.37 8.43 -0.35
C PHE A 20 1.62 9.85 0.14
N ASP A 21 0.71 10.76 -0.18
CA ASP A 21 0.71 12.13 0.35
C ASP A 21 -0.55 12.32 1.19
N SER A 22 -0.36 12.40 2.50
CA SER A 22 -1.43 12.62 3.47
C SER A 22 -1.98 14.05 3.42
N ALA A 23 -1.19 15.03 2.96
CA ALA A 23 -1.64 16.42 2.83
C ALA A 23 -2.73 16.58 1.75
N SER A 24 -2.71 15.70 0.75
CA SER A 24 -3.74 15.63 -0.29
C SER A 24 -5.11 15.16 0.23
N ASN A 25 -5.19 14.56 1.43
CA ASN A 25 -6.44 14.09 2.05
C ASN A 25 -6.53 14.46 3.54
N PRO A 26 -6.85 15.72 3.87
CA PRO A 26 -6.80 16.24 5.25
C PRO A 26 -7.83 15.63 6.21
N GLU A 27 -8.90 15.02 5.69
CA GLU A 27 -9.89 14.29 6.49
C GLU A 27 -9.44 12.88 6.87
N PHE A 28 -8.45 12.33 6.16
CA PHE A 28 -7.90 11.02 6.42
C PHE A 28 -6.88 11.11 7.56
N ARG A 29 -7.28 10.64 8.75
CA ARG A 29 -6.44 10.61 9.96
C ARG A 29 -6.11 9.17 10.32
N PRO A 30 -5.19 8.53 9.60
CA PRO A 30 -4.81 7.16 9.90
C PRO A 30 -4.09 7.09 11.25
N GLU A 31 -4.27 5.97 11.96
CA GLU A 31 -3.54 5.70 13.21
C GLU A 31 -2.03 5.54 12.99
N LYS A 32 -1.62 5.33 11.74
CA LYS A 32 -0.25 5.10 11.32
C LYS A 32 0.14 5.97 10.14
N GLU A 33 1.43 6.21 10.02
CA GLU A 33 1.99 6.87 8.86
C GLU A 33 2.10 5.89 7.69
N PHE A 34 1.38 6.17 6.61
CA PHE A 34 1.52 5.46 5.34
C PHE A 34 2.46 6.23 4.43
N LYS A 35 3.34 5.51 3.73
CA LYS A 35 4.37 6.09 2.86
C LYS A 35 4.14 5.78 1.39
N GLY A 36 3.29 4.80 1.09
CA GLY A 36 3.00 4.38 -0.27
C GLY A 36 1.57 3.93 -0.48
N ARG A 37 1.12 4.03 -1.74
CA ARG A 37 -0.10 3.43 -2.27
C ARG A 37 0.28 2.30 -3.20
N VAL A 38 -0.34 1.16 -2.99
CA VAL A 38 -0.21 -0.03 -3.84
C VAL A 38 -1.48 -0.12 -4.67
N ILE A 39 -1.33 -0.01 -5.98
CA ILE A 39 -2.43 -0.13 -6.93
C ILE A 39 -2.42 -1.56 -7.45
N LEU A 40 -3.53 -2.26 -7.28
CA LEU A 40 -3.72 -3.61 -7.77
C LEU A 40 -4.31 -3.63 -9.18
N LEU A 41 -4.17 -4.75 -9.89
CA LEU A 41 -4.69 -4.92 -11.25
C LEU A 41 -6.22 -4.81 -11.32
N ASP A 42 -6.93 -5.18 -10.26
CA ASP A 42 -8.38 -5.03 -10.11
C ASP A 42 -8.82 -3.59 -9.77
N ARG A 43 -7.85 -2.66 -9.71
CA ARG A 43 -8.01 -1.24 -9.37
C ARG A 43 -8.31 -0.98 -7.89
N ASP A 44 -8.16 -1.99 -7.03
CA ASP A 44 -8.11 -1.75 -5.60
C ASP A 44 -6.86 -0.93 -5.24
N ILE A 45 -7.01 -0.03 -4.28
CA ILE A 45 -5.93 0.77 -3.74
C ILE A 45 -5.73 0.38 -2.29
N LEU A 46 -4.49 0.02 -1.95
CA LEU A 46 -4.06 -0.32 -0.61
C LEU A 46 -2.98 0.65 -0.16
N LEU A 47 -2.82 0.81 1.15
CA LEU A 47 -1.80 1.64 1.75
C LEU A 47 -0.69 0.79 2.35
N THR A 48 0.54 1.27 2.30
CA THR A 48 1.69 0.62 2.93
C THR A 48 2.48 1.61 3.80
N GLU A 49 3.02 1.11 4.89
CA GLU A 49 3.93 1.82 5.80
C GLU A 49 5.35 1.95 5.19
N GLN A 50 5.60 1.29 4.04
CA GLN A 50 6.85 1.29 3.32
C GLN A 50 6.86 2.32 2.18
N THR A 51 8.04 2.85 1.88
CA THR A 51 8.26 3.63 0.66
C THR A 51 8.17 2.72 -0.58
N PRO A 52 7.88 3.27 -1.77
CA PRO A 52 7.87 2.47 -3.00
C PRO A 52 9.16 1.68 -3.24
N SER A 53 10.32 2.25 -2.90
CA SER A 53 11.63 1.61 -3.05
C SER A 53 11.81 0.41 -2.11
N GLU A 54 11.42 0.55 -0.84
CA GLU A 54 11.47 -0.54 0.14
C GLU A 54 10.52 -1.68 -0.25
N PHE A 55 9.31 -1.33 -0.70
CA PHE A 55 8.32 -2.30 -1.15
C PHE A 55 8.78 -3.08 -2.39
N ALA A 56 9.38 -2.40 -3.37
CA ALA A 56 9.92 -3.03 -4.57
C ALA A 56 11.04 -4.04 -4.25
N ALA A 57 11.88 -3.74 -3.25
CA ALA A 57 12.93 -4.67 -2.80
C ALA A 57 12.32 -5.96 -2.23
N GLU A 58 11.23 -5.88 -1.47
CA GLU A 58 10.55 -7.05 -0.92
C GLU A 58 9.78 -7.88 -1.94
N ILE A 59 9.18 -7.25 -2.96
CA ILE A 59 8.48 -7.98 -4.03
C ILE A 59 9.40 -8.94 -4.77
N SER A 60 10.68 -8.61 -4.90
CA SER A 60 11.67 -9.51 -5.49
C SER A 60 11.86 -10.84 -4.71
N SER A 61 11.32 -10.93 -3.48
CA SER A 61 11.53 -12.00 -2.50
C SER A 61 10.29 -12.89 -2.23
N CYS A 62 9.28 -12.90 -3.10
CA CYS A 62 8.13 -13.84 -3.16
C CYS A 62 6.76 -13.41 -2.61
N PHE A 63 6.57 -12.50 -1.63
CA PHE A 63 5.22 -12.00 -1.23
C PHE A 63 5.34 -10.73 -0.35
N SER A 64 4.46 -9.74 -0.54
CA SER A 64 4.46 -8.47 0.25
C SER A 64 3.18 -8.27 1.06
N ARG A 65 3.31 -7.63 2.23
CA ARG A 65 2.20 -7.28 3.13
C ARG A 65 1.72 -5.85 2.86
N VAL A 66 0.41 -5.65 2.82
CA VAL A 66 -0.23 -4.34 2.55
C VAL A 66 -1.42 -4.12 3.48
N THR A 67 -1.79 -2.87 3.72
CA THR A 67 -2.85 -2.47 4.66
C THR A 67 -4.04 -1.90 3.88
N MET A 68 -5.27 -2.27 4.26
CA MET A 68 -6.52 -1.69 3.74
C MET A 68 -6.88 -0.37 4.44
#